data_AF-A0A9N9WRH1-F1
#
_entry.id   AF-A0A9N9WRH1-F1
#
_cell.length_a   1.000
_cell.length_b   1.000
_cell.length_c   1.000
_cell.angle_alpha   90.00
_cell.angle_beta   90.00
_cell.angle_gamma   90.00
#
_symmetry.space_group_name_H-M   'P 1'
#
loop_
_entity.id
_entity.type
_entity.pdbx_description
1 polymer ?
#
loop_
_entity_poly.entity_id
_entity_poly.type
_entity_poly.pdbx_seq_one_letter_code
_entity_poly.pdbx_strand_id
1 'polypeptide(L)'
;MMKIFLAIVALFGMVYAQVPDSVCEGELMLFLPHPDRCESFVMCMLERPVTMTCDPNFIWDQRQRRCRLGSHDTCQFRFGAEPSCEDVLFSIHYQYDTCTAFFMCMLGERINFTCGPGEIYDSYYRACVPGDSFLCIADAPTPYKQIENQA
;
A
#
# COMPACT_ATOMS: atom_id res chain seq x y z
N MET A 1 -37.15 25.64 16.09
CA MET A 1 -35.93 26.01 15.34
C MET A 1 -34.99 24.81 15.20
N MET A 2 -35.50 23.65 14.75
CA MET A 2 -34.73 22.39 14.59
C MET A 2 -35.32 21.55 13.45
N LYS A 3 -35.85 22.20 12.40
CA LYS A 3 -36.36 21.52 11.20
C LYS A 3 -35.64 21.96 9.93
N ILE A 4 -34.86 23.04 10.00
CA ILE A 4 -34.20 23.65 8.84
C ILE A 4 -32.80 23.05 8.60
N PHE A 5 -32.12 22.57 9.64
CA PHE A 5 -30.77 21.97 9.50
C PHE A 5 -30.75 20.64 8.74
N LEU A 6 -31.85 19.88 8.74
CA LEU A 6 -31.91 18.60 8.02
C LEU A 6 -32.11 18.77 6.50
N ALA A 7 -32.57 19.92 6.03
CA ALA A 7 -32.85 20.14 4.60
C ALA A 7 -31.64 20.69 3.81
N ILE A 8 -30.65 21.31 4.47
CA ILE A 8 -29.52 21.95 3.79
C ILE A 8 -28.45 20.93 3.38
N VAL A 9 -28.33 19.80 4.07
CA VAL A 9 -27.39 18.72 3.72
C VAL A 9 -27.84 17.96 2.45
N ALA A 10 -29.11 18.06 2.05
CA ALA A 10 -29.64 17.37 0.87
C ALA A 10 -29.52 18.17 -0.45
N LEU A 11 -29.19 19.47 -0.41
CA LEU A 11 -29.11 20.33 -1.60
C LEU A 11 -27.68 20.54 -2.12
N PHE A 12 -26.68 20.24 -1.31
CA PHE A 12 -25.33 19.96 -1.80
C PHE A 12 -25.16 18.46 -1.72
N GLY A 13 -25.52 17.76 -2.81
CA GLY A 13 -25.40 16.32 -2.98
C GLY A 13 -23.95 15.82 -2.97
N MET A 14 -23.28 15.98 -1.83
CA MET A 14 -22.07 15.28 -1.46
C MET A 14 -22.36 14.64 -0.10
N VAL A 15 -23.26 13.64 -0.10
CA VAL A 15 -23.15 12.60 0.91
C VAL A 15 -21.83 11.91 0.59
N TYR A 16 -20.74 12.37 1.21
CA TYR A 16 -19.50 11.61 1.22
C TYR A 16 -19.88 10.25 1.80
N ALA A 17 -19.74 9.18 1.02
CA ALA A 17 -19.95 7.83 1.49
C ALA A 17 -18.90 7.56 2.58
N GLN A 18 -19.26 7.82 3.83
CA GLN A 18 -18.44 7.51 4.98
C GLN A 18 -18.57 6.01 5.22
N VAL A 19 -17.42 5.33 5.37
CA VAL A 19 -17.40 3.89 5.68
C VAL A 19 -18.05 3.70 7.06
N PRO A 20 -19.12 2.89 7.18
CA PRO A 20 -19.83 2.75 8.44
C PRO A 20 -18.99 1.98 9.47
N ASP A 21 -19.13 2.33 10.75
CA ASP A 21 -18.40 1.70 11.87
C ASP A 21 -18.56 0.16 11.87
N SER A 22 -19.72 -0.34 11.46
CA SER A 22 -20.03 -1.78 11.40
C SER A 22 -19.06 -2.60 10.55
N VAL A 23 -18.32 -1.96 9.63
CA VAL A 23 -17.28 -2.63 8.83
C VAL A 23 -16.12 -3.14 9.70
N CYS A 24 -15.85 -2.47 10.81
CA CYS A 24 -14.76 -2.79 11.72
C CYS A 24 -15.23 -3.44 13.03
N GLU A 25 -16.51 -3.79 13.16
CA GLU A 25 -17.05 -4.39 14.39
C GLU A 25 -16.31 -5.70 14.73
N GLY A 26 -15.75 -5.78 15.94
CA GLY A 26 -14.94 -6.91 16.39
C GLY A 26 -13.51 -6.97 15.84
N GLU A 27 -13.09 -6.01 15.02
CA GLU A 27 -11.76 -5.99 14.38
C GLU A 27 -10.84 -4.95 15.02
N LEU A 28 -9.73 -5.40 15.60
CA LEU A 28 -8.75 -4.52 16.25
C LEU A 28 -7.75 -3.91 15.28
N MET A 29 -7.33 -4.68 14.27
CA MET A 29 -6.37 -4.27 13.24
C MET A 29 -6.63 -5.04 11.94
N LEU A 30 -7.35 -4.40 11.02
CA LEU A 30 -7.72 -4.96 9.72
C LEU A 30 -7.55 -3.92 8.62
N PHE A 31 -7.18 -4.39 7.42
CA PHE A 31 -7.02 -3.55 6.23
C PHE A 31 -7.95 -4.06 5.13
N LEU A 32 -8.82 -3.18 4.63
CA LEU A 32 -9.85 -3.49 3.63
C LEU A 32 -9.79 -2.51 2.46
N PRO A 33 -10.20 -2.89 1.24
CA PRO A 33 -10.30 -1.94 0.15
C PRO A 33 -11.36 -0.89 0.45
N HIS A 34 -11.13 0.35 0.05
CA HIS A 34 -12.18 1.36 0.08
C HIS A 34 -13.22 1.04 -1.01
N PRO A 35 -14.53 1.19 -0.73
CA PRO A 35 -15.59 0.77 -1.66
C PRO A 35 -15.55 1.52 -3.00
N ASP A 36 -15.22 2.82 -2.97
CA ASP A 36 -15.34 3.69 -4.14
C ASP A 36 -14.01 4.22 -4.71
N ARG A 37 -12.89 3.99 -4.01
CA ARG A 37 -11.61 4.68 -4.28
C ARG A 37 -10.47 3.67 -4.27
N CYS A 38 -9.96 3.32 -5.44
CA CYS A 38 -8.89 2.32 -5.54
C CYS A 38 -7.55 2.82 -4.97
N GLU A 39 -7.34 4.12 -4.90
CA GLU A 39 -6.24 4.81 -4.24
C GLU A 39 -6.42 4.95 -2.72
N SER A 40 -7.50 4.42 -2.16
CA SER A 40 -7.77 4.46 -0.71
C SER A 40 -8.04 3.07 -0.14
N PHE A 41 -7.81 2.93 1.16
CA PHE A 41 -8.13 1.72 1.92
C PHE A 41 -8.68 2.09 3.30
N VAL A 42 -9.37 1.15 3.91
CA VAL A 42 -9.89 1.27 5.28
C VAL A 42 -8.95 0.53 6.21
N MET A 43 -8.43 1.23 7.19
CA MET A 43 -7.70 0.66 8.32
C MET A 43 -8.63 0.67 9.54
N CYS A 44 -9.03 -0.52 9.98
CA CYS A 44 -9.71 -0.67 11.26
C CYS A 44 -8.70 -0.55 12.39
N MET A 45 -8.92 0.39 13.29
CA MET A 45 -8.16 0.53 14.54
C MET A 45 -9.14 0.54 15.70
N LEU A 46 -9.05 -0.46 16.58
CA LEU A 46 -9.93 -0.57 17.75
C LEU A 46 -11.42 -0.45 17.38
N GLU A 47 -11.87 -1.26 16.42
CA GLU A 47 -13.23 -1.30 15.90
C GLU A 47 -13.71 -0.03 15.17
N ARG A 48 -12.80 0.91 14.87
CA ARG A 48 -13.12 2.15 14.15
C ARG A 48 -12.48 2.18 12.77
N PRO A 49 -13.25 2.46 11.70
CA PRO A 49 -12.71 2.62 10.36
C PRO A 49 -12.00 3.95 10.23
N VAL A 50 -10.74 3.92 9.80
CA VAL A 50 -10.00 5.09 9.36
C VAL A 50 -9.69 4.93 7.88
N THR A 51 -10.12 5.89 7.07
CA THR A 51 -9.76 5.88 5.65
C THR A 51 -8.37 6.45 5.47
N MET A 52 -7.53 5.68 4.80
CA MET A 52 -6.17 6.03 4.42
C MET A 52 -6.10 6.17 2.90
N THR A 53 -5.31 7.11 2.41
CA THR A 53 -5.05 7.31 0.98
C THR A 53 -3.61 6.92 0.68
N CYS A 54 -3.40 6.18 -0.40
CA CYS A 54 -2.08 5.89 -0.93
C CYS A 54 -1.41 7.16 -1.48
N ASP A 55 -0.08 7.14 -1.57
CA ASP A 55 0.66 8.22 -2.21
C ASP A 55 0.24 8.40 -3.69
N PRO A 56 0.50 9.58 -4.30
CA PRO A 56 0.23 9.79 -5.72
C PRO A 56 0.82 8.70 -6.61
N ASN A 57 0.05 8.24 -7.61
CA ASN A 57 0.37 7.09 -8.47
C ASN A 57 0.39 5.71 -7.77
N PHE A 58 -0.14 5.59 -6.55
CA PHE A 58 -0.33 4.28 -5.91
C PHE A 58 -1.81 3.97 -5.69
N ILE A 59 -2.15 2.69 -5.82
CA ILE A 59 -3.48 2.14 -5.52
C ILE A 59 -3.36 0.96 -4.55
N TRP A 60 -4.40 0.69 -3.79
CA TRP A 60 -4.43 -0.34 -2.76
C TRP A 60 -4.51 -1.75 -3.36
N ASP A 61 -3.56 -2.61 -3.00
CA ASP A 61 -3.59 -4.06 -3.29
C ASP A 61 -4.04 -4.81 -2.03
N GLN A 62 -5.30 -5.23 -2.00
CA GLN A 62 -5.87 -5.99 -0.87
C GLN A 62 -5.17 -7.34 -0.64
N ARG A 63 -4.63 -7.97 -1.69
CA ARG A 63 -3.97 -9.28 -1.57
C ARG A 63 -2.63 -9.12 -0.85
N GLN A 64 -1.90 -8.07 -1.19
CA GLN A 64 -0.61 -7.76 -0.57
C GLN A 64 -0.72 -6.85 0.66
N ARG A 65 -1.91 -6.30 0.93
CA ARG A 65 -2.20 -5.32 2.00
C ARG A 65 -1.25 -4.14 1.99
N ARG A 66 -0.97 -3.58 0.81
CA ARG A 66 -0.09 -2.44 0.61
C ARG A 66 -0.51 -1.60 -0.59
N CYS A 67 -0.07 -0.34 -0.60
CA CYS A 67 -0.13 0.50 -1.79
C CYS A 67 0.90 0.01 -2.83
N ARG A 68 0.47 -0.14 -4.09
CA ARG A 68 1.31 -0.50 -5.25
C ARG A 68 1.11 0.50 -6.38
N LEU A 69 2.12 0.63 -7.24
CA LEU A 69 2.08 1.56 -8.36
C LEU A 69 0.88 1.27 -9.27
N GLY A 70 0.11 2.30 -9.59
CA GLY A 70 -1.12 2.21 -10.36
C GLY A 70 -1.66 3.58 -10.76
N SER A 71 -2.74 3.58 -11.53
CA SER A 71 -3.46 4.81 -11.86
C SER A 71 -4.75 4.87 -11.07
N HIS A 72 -4.97 6.01 -10.39
CA HIS A 72 -6.25 6.31 -9.75
C HIS A 72 -7.38 6.43 -10.78
N ASP A 73 -7.11 7.02 -11.96
CA ASP A 73 -8.12 7.22 -13.01
C ASP A 73 -8.64 5.90 -13.61
N THR A 74 -7.75 4.92 -13.78
CA THR A 74 -8.11 3.63 -14.41
C THR A 74 -8.30 2.50 -13.40
N CYS A 75 -7.87 2.68 -12.15
CA CYS A 75 -7.77 1.65 -11.13
C CYS A 75 -7.03 0.38 -11.61
N GLN A 76 -5.98 0.58 -12.42
CA GLN A 76 -5.13 -0.50 -12.90
C GLN A 76 -3.72 -0.39 -12.32
N PHE A 77 -3.18 -1.53 -11.91
CA PHE A 77 -1.78 -1.63 -11.51
C PHE A 77 -0.87 -1.39 -12.71
N ARG A 78 0.23 -0.67 -12.48
CA ARG A 78 1.29 -0.47 -13.47
C ARG A 78 2.40 -1.49 -13.19
N PHE A 79 2.39 -2.57 -13.95
CA PHE A 79 3.41 -3.62 -13.86
C PHE A 79 4.68 -3.17 -14.60
N GLY A 80 5.85 -3.40 -14.00
CA GLY A 80 7.14 -3.11 -14.63
C GLY A 80 7.49 -1.61 -14.76
N ALA A 81 6.77 -0.74 -14.06
CA ALA A 81 7.12 0.68 -13.96
C ALA A 81 7.76 0.97 -12.59
N GLU A 82 8.79 1.84 -12.57
CA GLU A 82 9.35 2.35 -11.33
C GLU A 82 8.56 3.56 -10.81
N PRO A 83 8.33 3.67 -9.49
CA PRO A 83 7.69 4.84 -8.91
C PRO A 83 8.60 6.07 -8.95
N SER A 84 8.01 7.24 -9.22
CA SER A 84 8.68 8.54 -9.04
C SER A 84 8.67 8.91 -7.55
N CYS A 85 9.74 9.57 -7.09
CA CYS A 85 9.79 10.13 -5.74
C CYS A 85 9.16 11.53 -5.64
N GLU A 86 8.74 12.13 -6.75
CA GLU A 86 8.08 13.44 -6.75
C GLU A 86 6.85 13.44 -5.81
N ASP A 87 6.78 14.42 -4.92
CA ASP A 87 5.74 14.56 -3.88
C ASP A 87 5.62 13.38 -2.88
N VAL A 88 6.62 12.50 -2.80
CA VAL A 88 6.64 11.40 -1.81
C VAL A 88 7.43 11.83 -0.57
N LEU A 89 6.76 11.90 0.58
CA LEU A 89 7.39 12.25 1.86
C LEU A 89 8.31 11.14 2.37
N PHE A 90 7.80 9.90 2.44
CA PHE A 90 8.56 8.73 2.87
C PHE A 90 7.96 7.45 2.28
N SER A 91 8.75 6.72 1.48
CA SER A 91 8.34 5.40 0.97
C SER A 91 9.57 4.55 0.66
N ILE A 92 9.46 3.23 0.80
CA ILE A 92 10.55 2.28 0.51
C ILE A 92 10.13 1.40 -0.66
N HIS A 93 10.97 1.39 -1.70
CA HIS A 93 10.75 0.72 -2.96
C HIS A 93 11.86 -0.28 -3.23
N TYR A 94 11.48 -1.45 -3.73
CA TYR A 94 12.42 -2.43 -4.21
C TYR A 94 12.78 -2.13 -5.66
N GLN A 95 14.05 -2.35 -6.04
CA GLN A 95 14.46 -2.22 -7.43
C GLN A 95 14.32 -3.58 -8.12
N TYR A 96 13.37 -3.68 -9.06
CA TYR A 96 12.97 -4.93 -9.69
C TYR A 96 14.09 -5.63 -10.46
N ASP A 97 15.11 -4.88 -10.89
CA ASP A 97 16.05 -5.32 -11.92
C ASP A 97 17.32 -5.98 -11.35
N THR A 98 17.62 -5.79 -10.07
CA THR A 98 18.93 -6.18 -9.49
C THR A 98 18.85 -7.10 -8.28
N CYS A 99 17.71 -7.17 -7.57
CA CYS A 99 17.47 -7.98 -6.37
C CYS A 99 18.34 -7.71 -5.14
N THR A 100 19.53 -7.17 -5.36
CA THR A 100 20.51 -6.76 -4.36
C THR A 100 20.47 -5.26 -4.14
N ALA A 101 19.44 -4.57 -4.62
CA ALA A 101 19.28 -3.13 -4.42
C ALA A 101 17.83 -2.77 -4.11
N PHE A 102 17.69 -1.68 -3.38
CA PHE A 102 16.41 -1.04 -3.10
C PHE A 102 16.65 0.46 -3.04
N PHE A 103 15.58 1.24 -3.03
CA PHE A 103 15.67 2.67 -2.81
C PHE A 103 14.56 3.12 -1.88
N MET A 104 14.74 4.29 -1.28
CA MET A 104 13.66 4.96 -0.58
C MET A 104 13.50 6.36 -1.14
N CYS A 105 12.26 6.83 -1.15
CA CYS A 105 11.95 8.24 -1.34
C CYS A 105 11.92 8.90 0.04
N MET A 106 12.65 10.00 0.20
CA MET A 106 12.62 10.83 1.39
C MET A 106 12.55 12.28 0.95
N LEU A 107 11.49 13.00 1.34
CA LEU A 107 11.29 14.41 1.01
C LEU A 107 11.43 14.71 -0.50
N GLY A 108 10.91 13.84 -1.36
CA GLY A 108 11.02 14.00 -2.81
C GLY A 108 12.30 13.42 -3.43
N GLU A 109 13.31 13.05 -2.63
CA GLU A 109 14.60 12.57 -3.12
C GLU A 109 14.70 11.04 -3.13
N ARG A 110 15.28 10.48 -4.20
CA ARG A 110 15.58 9.05 -4.32
C ARG A 110 16.93 8.74 -3.69
N ILE A 111 16.93 7.89 -2.68
CA ILE A 111 18.15 7.38 -2.03
C ILE A 111 18.27 5.90 -2.35
N ASN A 112 19.32 5.51 -3.07
CA ASN A 112 19.57 4.12 -3.47
C ASN A 112 20.45 3.40 -2.45
N PHE A 113 20.18 2.11 -2.24
CA PHE A 113 20.90 1.22 -1.36
C PHE A 113 21.26 -0.08 -2.07
N THR A 114 22.42 -0.63 -1.72
CA THR A 114 22.89 -1.93 -2.21
C THR A 114 23.05 -2.86 -1.01
N CYS A 115 22.50 -4.06 -1.11
CA CYS A 115 22.66 -5.12 -0.11
C CYS A 115 24.09 -5.68 -0.12
N GLY A 116 24.48 -6.32 0.99
CA GLY A 116 25.78 -6.97 1.10
C GLY A 116 25.92 -8.18 0.17
N PRO A 117 27.15 -8.72 0.03
CA PRO A 117 27.36 -9.94 -0.73
C PRO A 117 26.52 -11.12 -0.19
N GLY A 118 25.75 -11.77 -1.07
CA GLY A 118 24.88 -12.90 -0.69
C GLY A 118 23.56 -12.50 -0.02
N GLU A 119 23.22 -11.21 -0.04
CA GLU A 119 21.96 -10.69 0.48
C GLU A 119 21.07 -10.18 -0.65
N ILE A 120 19.76 -10.34 -0.46
CA ILE A 120 18.72 -9.78 -1.33
C ILE A 120 17.80 -8.88 -0.51
N TYR A 121 17.19 -7.88 -1.14
CA TYR A 121 16.21 -7.06 -0.44
C TYR A 121 14.87 -7.79 -0.32
N ASP A 122 14.42 -7.94 0.92
CA ASP A 122 13.11 -8.50 1.23
C ASP A 122 12.10 -7.38 1.50
N SER A 123 11.07 -7.28 0.66
CA SER A 123 10.06 -6.22 0.78
C SER A 123 9.08 -6.41 1.96
N TYR A 124 8.98 -7.63 2.50
CA TYR A 124 8.17 -7.95 3.68
C TYR A 124 8.90 -7.55 4.96
N TYR A 125 10.18 -7.94 5.10
CA TYR A 125 11.01 -7.53 6.23
C TYR A 125 11.57 -6.11 6.09
N ARG A 126 11.48 -5.52 4.89
CA ARG A 126 12.02 -4.20 4.53
C ARG A 126 13.51 -4.09 4.86
N ALA A 127 14.26 -5.15 4.58
CA ALA A 127 15.67 -5.28 4.93
C ALA A 127 16.40 -6.16 3.92
N CYS A 128 17.73 -6.01 3.86
CA CYS A 128 18.58 -6.99 3.22
C CYS A 128 18.63 -8.24 4.10
N VAL A 129 18.35 -9.40 3.50
CA VAL A 129 18.37 -10.70 4.15
C VAL A 129 19.21 -11.67 3.32
N PRO A 130 19.81 -12.72 3.92
CA PRO A 130 20.51 -13.75 3.15
C PRO A 130 19.59 -14.36 2.08
N GLY A 131 20.06 -14.48 0.83
CA GLY A 131 19.27 -15.05 -0.25
C GLY A 131 19.99 -15.15 -1.59
N ASP A 132 19.32 -15.77 -2.56
CA ASP A 132 19.85 -15.99 -3.91
C ASP A 132 19.22 -15.01 -4.90
N SER A 133 20.04 -14.13 -5.48
CA SER A 133 19.62 -13.14 -6.49
C SER A 133 19.17 -13.77 -7.81
N PHE A 134 19.43 -15.04 -8.07
CA PHE A 134 18.89 -15.74 -9.25
C PHE A 134 17.46 -16.26 -9.02
N LEU A 135 17.00 -16.30 -7.77
CA LEU A 135 15.70 -16.86 -7.37
C LEU A 135 14.71 -15.79 -6.89
N CYS A 136 15.10 -14.51 -6.88
CA CYS A 136 14.19 -13.41 -6.59
C CYS A 136 13.13 -13.29 -7.70
N ILE A 137 11.86 -13.27 -7.31
CA ILE A 137 10.75 -13.05 -8.24
C ILE A 137 10.17 -11.66 -7.97
N ALA A 138 10.10 -10.83 -9.01
CA ALA A 138 9.41 -9.54 -8.95
C ALA A 138 7.96 -9.74 -8.47
N ASP A 139 7.53 -8.95 -7.49
CA ASP A 139 6.20 -8.99 -6.87
C ASP A 139 5.83 -10.27 -6.08
N ALA A 140 6.76 -11.20 -5.86
CA ALA A 140 6.52 -12.30 -4.93
C ALA A 140 6.93 -11.88 -3.50
N PRO A 141 6.13 -12.17 -2.45
CA PRO A 141 6.73 -12.31 -1.13
C PRO A 141 7.88 -13.30 -1.26
N THR A 142 9.03 -12.98 -0.69
CA THR A 142 10.25 -13.76 -0.84
C THR A 142 9.99 -15.26 -0.67
N PRO A 143 10.71 -16.12 -1.40
CA PRO A 143 10.54 -17.57 -1.31
C PRO A 143 10.73 -18.15 0.10
N TYR A 144 11.23 -17.36 1.07
CA TYR A 144 11.45 -17.80 2.44
C TYR A 144 10.18 -18.41 3.06
N LYS A 145 8.98 -17.92 2.71
CA LYS A 145 7.73 -18.47 3.25
C LYS A 145 7.17 -19.71 2.55
N GLN A 146 7.81 -20.20 1.49
CA GLN A 146 7.42 -21.47 0.85
C GLN A 146 8.18 -22.68 1.42
N ILE A 147 9.24 -22.47 2.22
CA ILE A 147 10.06 -23.57 2.77
C ILE A 147 9.54 -24.05 4.15
N GLU A 148 8.79 -23.24 4.89
CA GLU A 148 8.30 -23.63 6.23
C GLU A 148 6.96 -24.39 6.24
N ASN A 149 6.31 -24.60 5.09
CA ASN A 149 5.02 -25.31 5.00
C ASN A 149 5.09 -26.63 4.22
N GLN A 150 6.26 -27.26 4.15
CA GLN A 150 6.42 -28.66 3.75
C GLN A 150 7.06 -29.45 4.89
N ALA A 151 6.31 -29.60 5.99
CA ALA A 151 6.51 -30.63 7.01
C ALA A 151 5.15 -31.03 7.58
#